data_AF-A0A7V3UZJ7-F1
#
_entry.id   AF-A0A7V3UZJ7-F1
#
_cell.length_a   1.000
_cell.length_b   1.000
_cell.length_c   1.000
_cell.angle_alpha   90.00
_cell.angle_beta   90.00
_cell.angle_gamma   90.00
#
_symmetry.space_group_name_H-M   'P 1'
#
loop_
_entity.id
_entity.type
_entity.pdbx_description
1 polymer ?
#
loop_
_entity_poly.entity_id
_entity_poly.type
_entity_poly.pdbx_seq_one_letter_code
_entity_poly.pdbx_strand_id
1 'polypeptide(L)'
;PGSYFALEGTSAGQRFGSELVRKLNGKVVIVRNQDRALYHTMCVFVSNFMNAIFSAAEEIGTRLGFSKTKTRRILLPLALVTLRNIINHGTVLSLTGPVRRGDKKTVRRHIQALKKELPALLPLYRALNHRLLTIVKSETIRSKK
;
A
#
# COMPACT_ATOMS: atom_id res chain seq x y z
N PRO A 1 15.38 9.93 10.10
CA PRO A 1 15.20 9.44 11.49
C PRO A 1 14.13 8.35 11.54
N GLY A 2 14.46 7.17 12.10
CA GLY A 2 13.49 6.08 12.24
C GLY A 2 13.42 5.07 11.09
N SER A 3 14.36 5.10 10.14
CA SER A 3 14.45 4.10 9.06
C SER A 3 14.99 2.76 9.60
N TYR A 4 14.45 1.66 9.09
CA TYR A 4 14.96 0.32 9.35
C TYR A 4 15.99 -0.06 8.28
N PHE A 5 17.11 -0.64 8.70
CA PHE A 5 18.17 -1.16 7.87
C PHE A 5 18.16 -2.68 7.97
N ALA A 6 18.05 -3.35 6.82
CA ALA A 6 18.14 -4.80 6.73
C ALA A 6 19.60 -5.23 6.74
N LEU A 7 19.99 -6.03 7.72
CA LEU A 7 21.33 -6.63 7.82
C LEU A 7 21.28 -8.12 7.51
N GLU A 8 22.35 -8.57 6.88
CA GLU A 8 22.61 -9.97 6.50
C GLU A 8 24.13 -10.20 6.69
N GLY A 9 24.53 -11.46 6.88
CA GLY A 9 25.93 -11.85 7.09
C GLY A 9 26.15 -12.59 8.42
N THR A 10 27.43 -12.82 8.76
CA THR A 10 27.84 -13.54 9.97
C THR A 10 27.42 -12.80 11.25
N SER A 11 27.40 -13.48 12.40
CA SER A 11 27.10 -12.85 13.68
C SER A 11 28.03 -11.67 14.00
N ALA A 12 29.31 -11.75 13.63
CA ALA A 12 30.25 -10.64 13.79
C ALA A 12 29.89 -9.44 12.90
N GLY A 13 29.56 -9.69 11.63
CA GLY A 13 29.13 -8.64 10.70
C GLY A 13 27.81 -7.98 11.12
N GLN A 14 26.84 -8.76 11.58
CA GLN A 14 25.56 -8.24 12.09
C GLN A 14 25.75 -7.37 13.34
N ARG A 15 26.65 -7.75 14.26
CA ARG A 15 26.99 -6.92 15.42
C ARG A 15 27.59 -5.57 15.00
N PHE A 16 28.59 -5.60 14.13
CA PHE A 16 29.22 -4.38 13.60
C PHE A 16 28.21 -3.48 12.88
N GLY A 17 27.42 -4.04 11.95
CA GLY A 17 26.40 -3.30 11.23
C GLY A 17 25.35 -2.70 12.15
N SER A 18 24.98 -3.42 13.22
CA SER A 18 24.01 -2.91 14.20
C SER A 18 24.55 -1.71 14.99
N GLU A 19 25.85 -1.73 15.33
CA GLU A 19 26.49 -0.58 15.96
C GLU A 19 26.50 0.64 15.04
N LEU A 20 26.85 0.45 13.77
CA LEU A 20 26.84 1.52 12.77
C LEU A 20 25.45 2.12 12.57
N VAL A 21 24.43 1.28 12.38
CA VAL A 21 23.04 1.73 12.18
C VAL A 21 22.54 2.52 13.39
N ARG A 22 22.89 2.09 14.61
CA ARG A 22 22.55 2.82 15.84
C ARG A 22 23.23 4.19 15.90
N LYS A 23 24.50 4.31 15.51
CA LYS A 23 25.20 5.62 15.41
C LYS A 23 24.53 6.55 14.39
N LEU A 24 23.84 6.00 13.39
CA LEU A 24 23.05 6.74 12.41
C LEU A 24 21.60 7.01 12.84
N ASN A 25 21.24 6.74 14.11
CA ASN A 25 19.86 6.84 14.62
C ASN A 25 18.84 6.01 13.80
N GLY A 26 19.30 4.89 13.24
CA GLY A 26 18.48 3.91 12.54
C GLY A 26 18.07 2.74 13.43
N LYS A 27 17.23 1.87 12.90
CA LYS A 27 16.80 0.61 13.53
C LYS A 27 17.26 -0.56 12.68
N VAL A 28 17.53 -1.71 13.29
CA VAL A 28 17.97 -2.91 12.57
C VAL A 28 16.84 -3.91 12.43
N VAL A 29 16.81 -4.58 11.28
CA VAL A 29 16.11 -5.85 11.09
C VAL A 29 17.09 -6.85 10.49
N ILE A 30 17.14 -8.07 11.02
CA ILE A 30 17.95 -9.15 10.46
C ILE A 30 17.11 -9.90 9.44
N VAL A 31 17.62 -10.02 8.21
CA VAL A 31 16.94 -10.69 7.11
C VAL A 31 17.87 -11.77 6.56
N ARG A 32 17.40 -13.02 6.49
CA ARG A 32 18.19 -14.11 5.91
C ARG A 32 18.38 -13.86 4.42
N ASN A 33 19.51 -14.30 3.87
CA ASN A 33 19.82 -14.09 2.46
C ASN A 33 18.70 -14.59 1.52
N GLN A 34 18.19 -15.80 1.78
CA GLN A 34 17.07 -16.39 1.03
C GLN A 34 15.77 -15.58 1.06
N ASP A 35 15.55 -14.78 2.11
CA ASP A 35 14.34 -13.97 2.30
C ASP A 35 14.50 -12.53 1.78
N ARG A 36 15.70 -12.15 1.33
CA ARG A 36 16.03 -10.77 0.95
C ARG A 36 15.18 -10.25 -0.19
N ALA A 37 14.94 -11.09 -1.19
CA ALA A 37 14.07 -10.74 -2.31
C ALA A 37 12.64 -10.46 -1.82
N LEU A 38 12.10 -11.33 -0.97
CA LEU A 38 10.75 -11.17 -0.43
C LEU A 38 10.62 -9.95 0.49
N TYR A 39 11.62 -9.69 1.33
CA TYR A 39 11.69 -8.49 2.16
C TYR A 39 11.71 -7.22 1.29
N HIS A 40 12.51 -7.20 0.22
CA HIS A 40 12.54 -6.06 -0.69
C HIS A 40 11.20 -5.87 -1.41
N THR A 41 10.57 -6.95 -1.87
CA THR A 41 9.22 -6.91 -2.45
C THR A 41 8.20 -6.34 -1.45
N MET A 42 8.26 -6.72 -0.17
CA MET A 42 7.43 -6.14 0.88
C MET A 42 7.61 -4.62 0.98
N CYS A 43 8.85 -4.12 0.92
CA CYS A 43 9.12 -2.67 0.88
C CYS A 43 8.53 -2.00 -0.38
N VAL A 44 8.71 -2.61 -1.55
CA VAL A 44 8.18 -2.12 -2.84
C VAL A 44 6.65 -1.92 -2.78
N PHE A 45 5.92 -2.80 -2.09
CA PHE A 45 4.48 -2.67 -1.90
C PHE A 45 4.05 -1.37 -1.20
N VAL A 46 4.85 -0.88 -0.25
CA VAL A 46 4.52 0.31 0.55
C VAL A 46 5.30 1.56 0.14
N SER A 47 6.27 1.46 -0.77
CA SER A 47 6.97 2.60 -1.37
C SER A 47 6.58 2.80 -2.84
N ASN A 48 7.01 1.90 -3.71
CA ASN A 48 6.95 2.10 -5.16
C ASN A 48 5.51 2.02 -5.65
N PHE A 49 4.72 1.07 -5.15
CA PHE A 49 3.32 0.95 -5.55
C PHE A 49 2.45 2.10 -5.03
N MET A 50 2.84 2.80 -3.95
CA MET A 50 2.17 4.05 -3.58
C MET A 50 2.35 5.12 -4.67
N ASN A 51 3.52 5.21 -5.30
CA ASN A 51 3.73 6.10 -6.44
C ASN A 51 2.85 5.71 -7.63
N ALA A 52 2.73 4.42 -7.94
CA ALA A 52 1.84 3.94 -9.00
C ALA A 52 0.37 4.30 -8.74
N ILE A 53 -0.10 4.17 -7.49
CA ILE A 53 -1.46 4.55 -7.08
C ILE A 53 -1.69 6.06 -7.25
N PHE A 54 -0.75 6.90 -6.80
CA PHE A 54 -0.87 8.35 -6.97
C PHE A 54 -0.78 8.76 -8.44
N SER A 55 0.06 8.11 -9.25
CA SER A 55 0.13 8.35 -10.69
C SER A 55 -1.21 8.08 -11.37
N ALA A 56 -1.85 6.94 -11.07
CA ALA A 56 -3.18 6.63 -11.60
C ALA A 56 -4.24 7.65 -11.14
N ALA A 57 -4.17 8.09 -9.87
CA ALA A 57 -5.09 9.09 -9.35
C ALA A 57 -4.88 10.48 -9.98
N GLU A 58 -3.63 10.84 -10.30
CA GLU A 58 -3.28 12.07 -11.04
C GLU A 58 -3.79 12.05 -12.48
N GLU A 59 -3.77 10.88 -13.15
CA GLU A 59 -4.37 10.71 -14.47
C GLU A 59 -5.89 10.91 -14.43
N ILE A 60 -6.56 10.33 -13.45
CA ILE A 60 -7.99 10.57 -13.18
C ILE A 60 -8.24 12.06 -12.88
N GLY A 61 -7.43 12.67 -12.02
CA GLY A 61 -7.56 14.09 -11.70
C GLY A 61 -7.38 14.99 -12.91
N THR A 62 -6.43 14.67 -13.79
CA THR A 62 -6.21 15.39 -15.06
C THR A 62 -7.44 15.28 -15.95
N ARG A 63 -8.03 14.08 -16.07
CA ARG A 63 -9.28 13.88 -16.81
C ARG A 63 -10.45 14.68 -16.23
N LEU A 64 -10.46 14.95 -14.92
CA LEU A 64 -11.43 15.80 -14.23
C LEU A 64 -11.11 17.30 -14.30
N GLY A 65 -10.03 17.71 -14.98
CA GLY A 65 -9.63 19.11 -15.12
C GLY A 65 -8.76 19.65 -13.97
N PHE A 66 -8.20 18.77 -13.13
CA PHE A 66 -7.29 19.16 -12.05
C PHE A 66 -5.82 19.02 -12.48
N SER A 67 -4.98 19.95 -12.04
CA SER A 67 -3.53 19.76 -12.16
C SER A 67 -3.06 18.64 -11.23
N LYS A 68 -1.96 17.96 -11.58
CA LYS A 68 -1.35 16.91 -10.74
C LYS A 68 -1.11 17.38 -9.30
N THR A 69 -0.60 18.60 -9.12
CA THR A 69 -0.39 19.21 -7.80
C THR A 69 -1.69 19.39 -7.02
N LYS A 70 -2.77 19.85 -7.68
CA LYS A 70 -4.09 19.98 -7.04
C LYS A 70 -4.63 18.61 -6.65
N THR A 71 -4.50 17.61 -7.51
CA THR A 71 -4.91 16.22 -7.22
C THR A 71 -4.18 15.67 -6.00
N ARG A 72 -2.85 15.81 -5.91
CA ARG A 72 -2.10 15.39 -4.72
C ARG A 72 -2.58 16.09 -3.44
N ARG A 73 -2.85 17.40 -3.50
CA ARG A 73 -3.38 18.15 -2.35
C ARG A 73 -4.75 17.65 -1.90
N ILE A 74 -5.65 17.34 -2.83
CA ILE A 74 -6.97 16.77 -2.53
C ILE A 74 -6.84 15.39 -1.87
N LEU A 75 -5.92 14.56 -2.36
CA LEU A 75 -5.80 13.16 -1.95
C LEU A 75 -4.91 12.93 -0.73
N LEU A 76 -4.00 13.86 -0.41
CA LEU A 76 -3.05 13.70 0.68
C LEU A 76 -3.74 13.44 2.05
N PRO A 77 -4.78 14.19 2.46
CA PRO A 77 -5.46 13.92 3.73
C PRO A 77 -6.07 12.51 3.79
N LEU A 78 -6.66 12.04 2.68
CA LEU A 78 -7.23 10.69 2.57
C LEU A 78 -6.16 9.60 2.72
N ALA A 79 -5.01 9.77 2.06
CA ALA A 79 -3.88 8.84 2.13
C ALA A 79 -3.29 8.77 3.55
N LEU A 80 -3.11 9.91 4.21
CA LEU A 80 -2.55 9.96 5.57
C LEU A 80 -3.48 9.30 6.60
N VAL A 81 -4.79 9.57 6.53
CA VAL A 81 -5.78 8.92 7.41
C VAL A 81 -5.78 7.41 7.16
N THR A 82 -5.75 6.98 5.90
CA THR A 82 -5.71 5.55 5.55
C THR A 82 -4.48 4.87 6.14
N LEU A 83 -3.30 5.46 5.97
CA LEU A 83 -2.05 4.93 6.51
C LEU A 83 -2.08 4.85 8.04
N ARG A 84 -2.55 5.92 8.71
CA ARG A 84 -2.69 5.94 10.18
C ARG A 84 -3.61 4.82 10.66
N ASN A 85 -4.75 4.62 10.00
CA ASN A 85 -5.70 3.57 10.38
C ASN A 85 -5.10 2.17 10.17
N ILE A 86 -4.36 1.95 9.09
CA ILE A 86 -3.66 0.67 8.85
C ILE A 86 -2.65 0.39 9.96
N ILE A 87 -1.86 1.40 10.36
CA ILE A 87 -0.85 1.24 11.42
C ILE A 87 -1.51 0.94 12.77
N ASN A 88 -2.62 1.62 13.10
CA ASN A 88 -3.26 1.49 14.41
C ASN A 88 -4.18 0.28 14.54
N HIS A 89 -4.82 -0.15 13.44
CA HIS A 89 -5.91 -1.15 13.49
C HIS A 89 -5.67 -2.35 12.56
N GLY A 90 -4.62 -2.33 11.75
CA GLY A 90 -4.36 -3.33 10.72
C GLY A 90 -5.28 -3.20 9.51
N THR A 91 -4.92 -3.89 8.43
CA THR A 91 -5.55 -3.73 7.10
C THR A 91 -7.00 -4.20 7.03
N VAL A 92 -7.41 -5.16 7.87
CA VAL A 92 -8.78 -5.70 7.89
C VAL A 92 -9.74 -4.67 8.47
N LEU A 93 -9.45 -4.17 9.68
CA LEU A 93 -10.32 -3.23 10.39
C LEU A 93 -10.27 -1.83 9.78
N SER A 94 -9.15 -1.43 9.20
CA SER A 94 -9.01 -0.12 8.55
C SER A 94 -9.73 -0.03 7.20
N LEU A 95 -10.08 -1.17 6.59
CA LEU A 95 -10.65 -1.19 5.24
C LEU A 95 -12.08 -0.65 5.24
N THR A 96 -12.31 0.40 4.45
CA THR A 96 -13.64 1.01 4.23
C THR A 96 -14.04 0.95 2.75
N GLY A 97 -15.09 1.69 2.37
CA GLY A 97 -15.49 1.85 0.97
C GLY A 97 -16.42 0.76 0.44
N PRO A 98 -16.71 0.78 -0.88
CA PRO A 98 -17.78 -0.02 -1.47
C PRO A 98 -17.48 -1.53 -1.43
N VAL A 99 -16.22 -1.96 -1.54
CA VAL A 99 -15.86 -3.38 -1.45
C VAL A 99 -16.16 -3.94 -0.05
N ARG A 100 -15.78 -3.21 1.00
CA ARG A 100 -16.00 -3.59 2.40
C ARG A 100 -17.49 -3.86 2.68
N ARG A 101 -18.37 -3.01 2.16
CA ARG A 101 -19.82 -3.10 2.38
C ARG A 101 -20.56 -3.91 1.31
N GLY A 102 -19.85 -4.54 0.36
CA GLY A 102 -20.47 -5.32 -0.71
C GLY A 102 -21.27 -4.50 -1.73
N ASP A 103 -21.01 -3.19 -1.86
CA ASP A 103 -21.70 -2.30 -2.80
C ASP A 103 -21.23 -2.53 -4.25
N LYS A 104 -21.80 -3.57 -4.87
CA LYS A 104 -21.55 -3.94 -6.26
C LYS A 104 -22.00 -2.85 -7.24
N LYS A 105 -23.03 -2.06 -6.91
CA LYS A 105 -23.57 -1.01 -7.79
C LYS A 105 -22.53 0.10 -7.98
N THR A 106 -21.92 0.56 -6.89
CA THR A 106 -20.85 1.56 -6.94
C THR A 106 -19.61 1.03 -7.67
N VAL A 107 -19.16 -0.20 -7.38
CA VAL A 107 -18.03 -0.80 -8.10
C VAL A 107 -18.30 -0.90 -9.61
N ARG A 108 -19.51 -1.26 -10.03
CA ARG A 108 -19.90 -1.30 -11.46
C ARG A 108 -19.81 0.08 -12.11
N ARG A 109 -20.29 1.13 -11.43
CA ARG A 109 -20.18 2.51 -11.92
C ARG A 109 -18.74 2.96 -12.10
N HIS A 110 -17.85 2.63 -11.15
CA HIS A 110 -16.42 2.92 -11.29
C HIS A 110 -15.81 2.22 -12.51
N ILE A 111 -16.12 0.93 -12.71
CA ILE A 111 -15.63 0.16 -13.86
C ILE A 111 -16.13 0.77 -15.19
N GLN A 112 -17.40 1.18 -15.25
CA GLN A 112 -17.96 1.82 -16.45
C GLN A 112 -17.28 3.16 -16.73
N ALA A 113 -17.07 3.99 -15.71
CA ALA A 113 -16.36 5.26 -15.84
C ALA A 113 -14.91 5.05 -16.34
N LEU A 114 -14.18 4.09 -15.76
CA LEU A 114 -12.82 3.77 -16.20
C LEU A 114 -12.80 3.21 -17.63
N LYS A 115 -13.71 2.29 -17.99
CA LYS A 115 -13.79 1.77 -19.36
C LYS A 115 -14.00 2.87 -20.40
N LYS A 116 -14.83 3.86 -20.06
CA LYS A 116 -15.17 4.96 -20.97
C LYS A 116 -14.03 5.98 -21.09
N GLU A 117 -13.46 6.38 -19.96
CA GLU A 117 -12.60 7.56 -19.90
C GLU A 117 -11.11 7.22 -19.84
N LEU A 118 -10.75 6.15 -19.13
CA LEU A 118 -9.35 5.80 -18.79
C LEU A 118 -9.15 4.27 -18.78
N PRO A 119 -9.36 3.58 -19.92
CA PRO A 119 -9.39 2.12 -19.98
C PRO A 119 -8.08 1.45 -19.54
N ALA A 120 -6.94 2.14 -19.70
CA ALA A 120 -5.62 1.68 -19.28
C ALA A 120 -5.50 1.46 -17.76
N LEU A 121 -6.30 2.15 -16.95
CA LEU A 121 -6.29 2.00 -15.48
C LEU A 121 -7.15 0.83 -14.97
N LEU A 122 -7.97 0.23 -15.84
CA LEU A 122 -8.89 -0.82 -15.44
C LEU A 122 -8.20 -2.09 -14.89
N PRO A 123 -7.08 -2.59 -15.47
CA PRO A 123 -6.35 -3.73 -14.91
C PRO A 123 -5.87 -3.47 -13.47
N LEU A 124 -5.29 -2.29 -13.21
CA LEU A 124 -4.84 -1.91 -11.87
C LEU A 124 -6.01 -1.84 -10.89
N TYR A 125 -7.12 -1.19 -11.27
CA TYR A 125 -8.32 -1.11 -10.44
C TYR A 125 -8.84 -2.51 -10.08
N ARG A 126 -8.88 -3.44 -11.04
CA ARG A 126 -9.31 -4.82 -10.80
C ARG A 126 -8.37 -5.59 -9.88
N ALA A 127 -7.06 -5.48 -10.09
CA ALA A 127 -6.06 -6.15 -9.26
C ALA A 127 -6.17 -5.70 -7.78
N LEU A 128 -6.30 -4.39 -7.55
CA LEU A 128 -6.49 -3.85 -6.21
C LEU A 128 -7.81 -4.30 -5.58
N ASN A 129 -8.93 -4.25 -6.32
CA ASN A 129 -10.22 -4.74 -5.81
C ASN A 129 -10.18 -6.24 -5.49
N HIS A 130 -9.49 -7.06 -6.28
CA HIS A 130 -9.30 -8.47 -5.99
C HIS A 130 -8.57 -8.67 -4.66
N ARG A 131 -7.49 -7.90 -4.43
CA ARG A 131 -6.77 -7.91 -3.14
C ARG A 131 -7.69 -7.49 -1.99
N LEU A 132 -8.50 -6.43 -2.15
CA LEU A 132 -9.46 -6.01 -1.13
C LEU A 132 -10.48 -7.11 -0.78
N LEU A 133 -10.96 -7.85 -1.78
CA LEU A 133 -11.85 -8.99 -1.54
C LEU A 133 -11.18 -10.11 -0.72
N THR A 134 -9.88 -10.34 -0.90
CA THR A 134 -9.15 -11.32 -0.05
C THR A 134 -9.09 -10.88 1.41
N ILE A 135 -8.98 -9.57 1.67
CA ILE A 135 -8.99 -8.99 3.03
C ILE A 135 -10.38 -9.17 3.68
N VAL A 136 -11.46 -8.94 2.93
CA VAL A 136 -12.83 -9.12 3.46
C VAL A 136 -13.12 -10.61 3.76
N LYS A 137 -12.67 -11.52 2.91
CA LYS A 137 -12.87 -12.97 3.11
C LYS A 137 -12.13 -13.51 4.34
N SER A 138 -10.91 -13.04 4.61
CA SER A 138 -10.11 -13.54 5.74
C SER A 138 -10.73 -13.20 7.11
N GLU A 139 -11.48 -12.11 7.22
CA GLU A 139 -12.25 -11.77 8.42
C GLU A 139 -13.48 -12.66 8.60
N THR A 140 -14.21 -12.96 7.53
CA THR A 140 -15.42 -13.81 7.59
C THR A 140 -15.08 -15.21 8.14
N ILE A 141 -13.88 -15.71 7.85
CA ILE A 141 -13.38 -16.99 8.39
C ILE A 141 -13.01 -16.88 9.87
N ARG A 142 -12.44 -15.74 10.30
CA ARG A 142 -12.08 -15.47 11.70
C ARG A 142 -13.29 -15.24 12.60
N SER A 143 -14.38 -14.67 12.09
CA SER A 143 -15.62 -14.44 12.84
C SER A 143 -16.49 -15.70 13.02
N LYS A 144 -16.18 -16.78 12.30
CA LYS A 144 -16.91 -18.07 12.35
C LYS A 144 -16.18 -19.15 13.16
N LYS A 145 -15.01 -18.85 13.72
CA LYS A 145 -14.27 -19.67 14.67
C LYS A 145 -14.38 -19.04 16.04
#